data_AF-A0A7C2FQJ0-F1
#
_entry.id   AF-A0A7C2FQJ0-F1
#
_cell.length_a   1.000
_cell.length_b   1.000
_cell.length_c   1.000
_cell.angle_alpha   90.00
_cell.angle_beta   90.00
_cell.angle_gamma   90.00
#
_symmetry.space_group_name_H-M   'P 1'
#
loop_
_entity.id
_entity.type
_entity.pdbx_description
1 polymer ?
#
loop_
_entity_poly.entity_id
_entity_poly.type
_entity_poly.pdbx_seq_one_letter_code
_entity_poly.pdbx_strand_id
1 'polypeptide(L)'
;MSTVGAFCVTLDRDLCINSRMPGKCATCVEICPYGVYALNEDNEVRIQNYNACVGCRLCAEFCPENAIRINPAESELVSRYPWTLGTIEDIHHKALTGGYGLRGFGTMGGPTPHFDTIVVVPSQLASPAPRDKYREECNMEVVIGEDTCEKPIRMKYPFMFPAMSYGALSREARLALAIAAAKTGVISNTGEGGVVEEEPYYANGYERSDRKRKIWEPGGYLVVQWSTGRWGVSADYLNVG
;
A
#
# COMPACT_ATOMS: atom_id res chain seq x y z
N MET A 1 -1.87 -2.60 18.83
CA MET A 1 -3.00 -2.01 19.59
C MET A 1 -3.16 -0.58 19.09
N SER A 2 -4.32 -0.21 18.54
CA SER A 2 -4.58 1.18 18.15
C SER A 2 -4.79 2.03 19.40
N THR A 3 -4.02 3.11 19.55
CA THR A 3 -4.12 4.01 20.69
C THR A 3 -5.46 4.75 20.65
N VAL A 4 -6.33 4.51 21.64
CA VAL A 4 -7.54 5.30 21.86
C VAL A 4 -7.12 6.76 22.05
N GLY A 5 -7.77 7.68 21.35
CA GLY A 5 -7.39 9.10 21.32
C GLY A 5 -6.40 9.50 20.21
N ALA A 6 -6.02 8.60 19.29
CA ALA A 6 -5.22 9.01 18.11
C ALA A 6 -6.05 9.80 17.07
N PHE A 7 -7.35 9.50 16.94
CA PHE A 7 -8.28 10.17 16.04
C PHE A 7 -9.56 10.58 16.75
N CYS A 8 -10.13 11.69 16.30
CA CYS A 8 -11.47 12.15 16.65
C CYS A 8 -12.36 12.15 15.40
N VAL A 9 -13.67 12.09 15.59
CA VAL A 9 -14.65 12.21 14.49
C VAL A 9 -15.48 13.47 14.61
N THR A 10 -15.87 14.00 13.46
CA THR A 10 -16.83 15.11 13.34
C THR A 10 -17.90 14.71 12.35
N LEU A 11 -19.16 14.91 12.74
CA LEU A 11 -20.32 14.66 11.91
C LEU A 11 -20.93 16.00 11.51
N ASP A 12 -20.96 16.28 10.22
CA ASP A 12 -21.67 17.42 9.65
C ASP A 12 -23.18 17.10 9.66
N ARG A 13 -23.94 17.84 10.49
CA ARG A 13 -25.38 17.64 10.68
C ARG A 13 -26.20 18.14 9.48
N ASP A 14 -25.69 19.10 8.72
CA ASP A 14 -26.39 19.69 7.57
C ASP A 14 -26.30 18.76 6.35
N LEU A 15 -25.18 18.03 6.22
CA LEU A 15 -25.01 16.99 5.22
C LEU A 15 -25.60 15.63 5.65
N CYS A 16 -25.63 15.29 6.94
CA CYS A 16 -26.08 13.96 7.36
C CYS A 16 -27.57 13.70 7.03
N ILE A 17 -27.85 12.61 6.30
CA ILE A 17 -29.24 12.17 6.03
C ILE A 17 -30.00 11.92 7.33
N ASN A 18 -29.36 11.26 8.30
CA ASN A 18 -30.01 10.90 9.56
C ASN A 18 -30.28 12.15 10.45
N SER A 19 -29.33 13.09 10.56
CA SER A 19 -29.58 14.33 11.33
C SER A 19 -30.69 15.19 10.73
N ARG A 20 -30.89 15.15 9.41
CA ARG A 20 -32.02 15.79 8.71
C ARG A 20 -33.32 14.98 8.80
N MET A 21 -33.24 13.66 8.83
CA MET A 21 -34.36 12.71 8.85
C MET A 21 -34.02 11.49 9.72
N PRO A 22 -34.31 11.52 11.04
CA PRO A 22 -33.99 10.44 11.96
C PRO A 22 -34.56 9.09 11.49
N GLY A 23 -33.81 8.01 11.76
CA GLY A 23 -34.14 6.65 11.32
C GLY A 23 -33.99 6.35 9.83
N LYS A 24 -33.61 7.31 8.95
CA LYS A 24 -33.42 7.04 7.50
C LYS A 24 -32.06 6.48 7.10
N CYS A 25 -31.04 6.59 7.95
CA CYS A 25 -29.70 6.05 7.70
C CYS A 25 -29.02 5.70 9.03
N ALA A 26 -28.33 4.57 9.10
CA ALA A 26 -27.53 4.15 10.26
C ALA A 26 -26.16 3.55 9.87
N THR A 27 -25.74 3.68 8.60
CA THR A 27 -24.57 3.00 8.01
C THR A 27 -23.28 3.20 8.79
N CYS A 28 -23.05 4.38 9.36
CA CYS A 28 -21.88 4.65 10.19
C CYS A 28 -21.88 3.93 11.55
N VAL A 29 -23.06 3.64 12.12
CA VAL A 29 -23.24 2.82 13.33
C VAL A 29 -23.00 1.34 12.97
N GLU A 30 -23.63 0.87 11.90
CA GLU A 30 -23.55 -0.52 11.42
C GLU A 30 -22.12 -0.95 11.05
N ILE A 31 -21.35 -0.07 10.38
CA ILE A 31 -20.01 -0.40 9.87
C ILE A 31 -18.87 -0.08 10.83
N CYS A 32 -19.13 0.47 12.03
CA CYS A 32 -18.08 0.86 12.96
C CYS A 32 -17.79 -0.23 14.01
N PRO A 33 -16.72 -1.04 13.88
CA PRO A 33 -16.40 -2.09 14.85
C PRO A 33 -15.89 -1.56 16.20
N TYR A 34 -15.75 -0.23 16.35
CA TYR A 34 -15.23 0.43 17.55
C TYR A 34 -16.30 1.20 18.35
N GLY A 35 -17.58 1.15 17.95
CA GLY A 35 -18.67 1.78 18.70
C GLY A 35 -18.55 3.31 18.82
N VAL A 36 -17.98 3.97 17.81
CA VAL A 36 -17.83 5.45 17.80
C VAL A 36 -19.18 6.16 17.73
N TYR A 37 -20.15 5.53 17.04
CA TYR A 37 -21.49 6.06 16.80
C TYR A 37 -22.54 5.15 17.43
N ALA A 38 -23.63 5.75 17.90
CA ALA A 38 -24.83 5.06 18.39
C ALA A 38 -26.09 5.78 17.91
N LEU A 39 -27.24 5.10 17.97
CA LEU A 39 -28.56 5.72 17.81
C LEU A 39 -29.07 6.15 19.19
N ASN A 40 -29.72 7.32 19.28
CA ASN A 40 -30.48 7.72 20.46
C ASN A 40 -31.92 7.16 20.42
N GLU A 41 -32.73 7.52 21.42
CA GLU A 41 -34.15 7.12 21.52
C GLU A 41 -35.00 7.59 20.33
N ASP A 42 -34.63 8.70 19.68
CA ASP A 42 -35.29 9.26 18.50
C ASP A 42 -34.82 8.63 17.17
N ASN A 43 -33.91 7.65 17.20
CA ASN A 43 -33.17 7.11 16.04
C ASN A 43 -32.28 8.16 15.31
N GLU A 44 -31.86 9.21 16.02
CA GLU A 44 -30.80 10.14 15.61
C GLU A 44 -29.42 9.50 15.86
N VAL A 45 -28.53 9.56 14.88
CA VAL A 45 -27.11 9.18 15.02
C VAL A 45 -26.40 10.20 15.91
N ARG A 46 -25.74 9.71 16.96
CA ARG A 46 -24.85 10.50 17.82
C ARG A 46 -23.47 9.85 17.93
N ILE A 47 -22.46 10.69 18.10
CA ILE A 47 -21.10 10.24 18.41
C ILE A 47 -21.09 9.88 19.90
N GLN A 48 -20.97 8.59 20.22
CA GLN A 48 -20.96 8.09 21.60
C GLN A 48 -19.59 8.28 22.24
N ASN A 49 -18.51 7.99 21.51
CA ASN A 49 -17.14 8.22 21.96
C ASN A 49 -16.27 8.67 20.78
N TYR A 50 -16.06 9.98 20.67
CA TYR A 50 -15.30 10.57 19.57
C TYR A 50 -13.83 10.09 19.54
N ASN A 51 -13.23 9.77 20.69
CA ASN A 51 -11.85 9.32 20.82
C ASN A 51 -11.65 7.80 20.62
N ALA A 52 -12.73 7.02 20.49
CA ALA A 52 -12.64 5.59 20.17
C ALA A 52 -12.25 5.31 18.70
N CYS A 53 -12.12 6.35 17.87
CA CYS A 53 -11.77 6.19 16.47
C CYS A 53 -10.31 5.77 16.29
N VAL A 54 -10.09 4.72 15.49
CA VAL A 54 -8.75 4.20 15.15
C VAL A 54 -8.25 4.64 13.76
N GLY A 55 -9.04 5.47 13.05
CA GLY A 55 -8.68 5.94 11.71
C GLY A 55 -8.93 4.96 10.57
N CYS A 56 -9.76 3.91 10.73
CA CYS A 56 -10.02 2.90 9.69
C CYS A 56 -10.84 3.38 8.47
N ARG A 57 -11.39 4.61 8.51
CA ARG A 57 -12.15 5.29 7.44
C ARG A 57 -13.40 4.62 6.87
N LEU A 58 -13.75 3.39 7.25
CA LEU A 58 -14.98 2.68 6.81
C LEU A 58 -16.24 3.56 6.86
N CYS A 59 -16.50 4.23 7.99
CA CYS A 59 -17.68 5.09 8.14
C CYS A 59 -17.68 6.34 7.24
N ALA A 60 -16.51 6.81 6.78
CA ALA A 60 -16.40 7.93 5.85
C ALA A 60 -16.57 7.45 4.40
N GLU A 61 -15.94 6.33 4.04
CA GLU A 61 -16.01 5.72 2.70
C GLU A 61 -17.44 5.32 2.32
N PHE A 62 -18.17 4.71 3.25
CA PHE A 62 -19.56 4.28 3.04
C PHE A 62 -20.61 5.38 3.37
N CYS A 63 -20.19 6.64 3.54
CA CYS A 63 -21.12 7.75 3.80
C CYS A 63 -21.62 8.37 2.49
N PRO A 64 -22.91 8.23 2.11
CA PRO A 64 -23.40 8.69 0.80
C PRO A 64 -23.28 10.21 0.60
N GLU A 65 -23.43 10.99 1.68
CA GLU A 65 -23.37 12.47 1.64
C GLU A 65 -21.99 13.02 2.03
N ASN A 66 -20.97 12.17 2.25
CA ASN A 66 -19.65 12.58 2.74
C ASN A 66 -19.66 13.40 4.07
N ALA A 67 -20.71 13.23 4.89
CA ALA A 67 -20.97 14.00 6.11
C ALA A 67 -20.01 13.70 7.28
N ILE A 68 -19.12 12.72 7.15
CA ILE A 68 -18.20 12.30 8.22
C ILE A 68 -16.78 12.79 7.89
N ARG A 69 -16.13 13.38 8.90
CA ARG A 69 -14.71 13.72 8.90
C ARG A 69 -14.02 12.98 10.04
N ILE A 70 -12.90 12.34 9.73
CA ILE A 70 -12.03 11.71 10.70
C ILE A 70 -10.79 12.58 10.77
N ASN A 71 -10.59 13.21 11.92
CA ASN A 71 -9.52 14.15 12.17
C ASN A 71 -8.48 13.50 13.11
N PRO A 72 -7.19 13.80 12.95
CA PRO A 72 -6.19 13.39 13.93
C PRO A 72 -6.42 14.20 15.23
N ALA A 73 -6.52 13.51 16.37
CA ALA A 73 -6.79 14.16 17.66
C ALA A 73 -5.49 14.69 18.31
N GLU A 74 -4.37 14.02 18.04
CA GLU A 74 -3.01 14.53 18.23
C GLU A 74 -2.32 14.72 16.88
N SER A 75 -1.27 15.53 16.80
CA SER A 75 -0.49 15.74 15.57
C SER A 75 -0.08 14.41 14.93
N GLU A 76 -0.35 14.23 13.63
CA GLU A 76 0.03 13.01 12.90
C GLU A 76 1.55 12.78 12.89
N LEU A 77 2.34 13.85 13.08
CA LEU A 77 3.79 13.79 13.25
C LEU A 77 4.23 13.07 14.54
N VAL A 78 3.34 12.94 15.53
CA VAL A 78 3.57 12.23 16.80
C VAL A 78 2.89 10.86 16.77
N SER A 79 1.64 10.80 16.33
CA SER A 79 0.81 9.60 16.48
C SER A 79 1.01 8.52 15.42
N ARG A 80 1.48 8.88 14.21
CA ARG A 80 1.54 7.93 13.06
C ARG A 80 2.59 8.24 11.99
N TYR A 81 3.56 9.10 12.30
CA TYR A 81 4.66 9.43 11.39
C TYR A 81 5.41 8.16 10.91
N PRO A 82 5.80 8.03 9.63
CA PRO A 82 5.67 8.98 8.51
C PRO A 82 4.32 8.92 7.75
N TRP A 83 3.44 8.01 8.14
CA TRP A 83 2.17 7.69 7.45
C TRP A 83 1.05 8.68 7.76
N THR A 84 1.29 9.98 7.60
CA THR A 84 0.27 11.03 7.73
C THR A 84 -0.83 10.88 6.67
N LEU A 85 -1.97 11.53 6.86
CA LEU A 85 -3.06 11.50 5.90
C LEU A 85 -2.63 12.05 4.54
N GLY A 86 -1.92 13.18 4.53
CA GLY A 86 -1.40 13.77 3.29
C GLY A 86 -0.38 12.88 2.57
N THR A 87 0.42 12.10 3.31
CA THR A 87 1.31 11.07 2.71
C THR A 87 0.50 9.96 2.04
N ILE A 88 -0.54 9.46 2.70
CA ILE A 88 -1.38 8.36 2.18
C ILE A 88 -2.21 8.82 0.97
N GLU A 89 -2.80 10.02 1.01
CA GLU A 89 -3.56 10.58 -0.11
C GLU A 89 -2.67 10.81 -1.34
N ASP A 90 -1.42 11.26 -1.16
CA ASP A 90 -0.44 11.38 -2.25
C ASP A 90 -0.02 10.01 -2.82
N ILE A 91 0.15 8.98 -1.98
CA ILE A 91 0.41 7.60 -2.44
C ILE A 91 -0.77 7.06 -3.23
N HIS A 92 -2.00 7.25 -2.75
CA HIS A 92 -3.21 6.81 -3.45
C HIS A 92 -3.37 7.55 -4.79
N HIS A 93 -3.14 8.87 -4.83
CA HIS A 93 -3.18 9.65 -6.05
C HIS A 93 -2.14 9.16 -7.09
N LYS A 94 -0.89 8.89 -6.65
CA LYS A 94 0.16 8.33 -7.49
C LYS A 94 -0.18 6.94 -8.02
N ALA A 95 -0.73 6.06 -7.18
CA ALA A 95 -1.11 4.71 -7.55
C ALA A 95 -2.27 4.69 -8.57
N LEU A 96 -3.23 5.60 -8.45
CA LEU A 96 -4.39 5.70 -9.34
C LEU A 96 -4.08 6.37 -10.68
N THR A 97 -3.22 7.41 -10.68
CA THR A 97 -2.96 8.22 -11.88
C THR A 97 -1.68 7.87 -12.62
N GLY A 98 -0.73 7.20 -11.96
CA GLY A 98 0.65 7.07 -12.44
C GLY A 98 1.45 8.38 -12.44
N GLY A 99 0.84 9.50 -12.07
CA GLY A 99 1.46 10.82 -12.00
C GLY A 99 1.83 11.23 -10.58
N TYR A 100 2.75 12.17 -10.45
CA TYR A 100 3.00 12.88 -9.20
C TYR A 100 2.53 14.33 -9.34
N GLY A 101 1.95 14.88 -8.28
CA GLY A 101 1.58 16.31 -8.28
C GLY A 101 2.81 17.19 -8.48
N LEU A 102 2.72 18.16 -9.40
CA LEU A 102 3.70 19.24 -9.49
C LEU A 102 3.62 20.07 -8.20
N ARG A 103 4.72 20.18 -7.47
CA ARG A 103 4.82 20.93 -6.21
C ARG A 103 5.84 22.04 -6.34
N GLY A 104 5.48 23.23 -5.85
CA GLY A 104 6.44 24.28 -5.54
C GLY A 104 7.08 24.02 -4.17
N PHE A 105 8.27 24.59 -3.95
CA PHE A 105 9.13 24.37 -2.78
C PHE A 105 9.74 22.95 -2.70
N GLY A 106 10.83 22.82 -1.92
CA GLY A 106 11.68 21.63 -1.87
C GLY A 106 11.12 20.49 -1.02
N THR A 107 11.96 19.86 -0.19
CA THR A 107 11.60 18.72 0.66
C THR A 107 10.59 19.12 1.76
N MET A 108 9.30 19.03 1.44
CA MET A 108 8.19 19.34 2.35
C MET A 108 7.67 18.07 3.05
N GLY A 109 7.50 18.11 4.38
CA GLY A 109 6.92 17.02 5.19
C GLY A 109 7.92 16.08 5.89
N GLY A 110 9.09 16.59 6.29
CA GLY A 110 10.18 15.74 6.80
C GLY A 110 10.01 15.20 8.24
N PRO A 111 10.88 14.26 8.68
CA PRO A 111 11.92 13.60 7.88
C PRO A 111 12.09 12.08 8.09
N THR A 112 11.93 11.30 7.01
CA THR A 112 12.73 10.09 6.76
C THR A 112 13.23 10.21 5.32
N PRO A 113 14.38 10.87 5.14
CA PRO A 113 15.62 10.09 4.97
C PRO A 113 16.81 10.61 5.81
N HIS A 114 17.83 9.77 5.96
CA HIS A 114 19.14 10.09 6.55
C HIS A 114 20.23 9.14 6.01
N PHE A 115 21.34 9.67 5.46
CA PHE A 115 22.70 9.14 5.66
C PHE A 115 23.85 10.20 5.70
N ASP A 116 23.72 11.53 5.58
CA ASP A 116 22.62 12.50 5.70
C ASP A 116 22.70 13.58 4.59
N THR A 117 21.60 14.12 4.04
CA THR A 117 20.20 13.70 4.19
C THR A 117 19.76 12.45 3.41
N ILE A 118 20.43 11.85 2.42
CA ILE A 118 21.68 12.16 1.70
C ILE A 118 21.60 13.49 0.91
N VAL A 119 22.75 14.09 0.65
CA VAL A 119 22.95 15.02 -0.48
C VAL A 119 23.99 14.46 -1.46
N VAL A 120 23.63 14.33 -2.75
CA VAL A 120 24.57 14.08 -3.86
C VAL A 120 24.24 15.02 -5.01
N VAL A 121 25.25 15.78 -5.45
CA VAL A 121 25.19 16.82 -6.48
C VAL A 121 26.59 16.90 -7.10
N PRO A 122 26.77 17.29 -8.38
CA PRO A 122 26.19 16.67 -9.57
C PRO A 122 27.28 16.34 -10.62
N SER A 123 26.90 15.72 -11.74
CA SER A 123 27.63 15.97 -13.00
C SER A 123 27.14 17.32 -13.57
N GLN A 124 27.89 18.42 -13.36
CA GLN A 124 27.57 19.73 -13.96
C GLN A 124 28.45 20.06 -15.17
N LEU A 125 29.69 19.54 -15.18
CA LEU A 125 30.70 19.79 -16.21
C LEU A 125 31.32 18.49 -16.76
N ALA A 126 30.98 17.34 -16.18
CA ALA A 126 31.50 16.05 -16.62
C ALA A 126 30.60 15.45 -17.71
N SER A 127 31.20 14.69 -18.62
CA SER A 127 30.47 13.87 -19.58
C SER A 127 30.23 12.47 -18.99
N PRO A 128 29.03 11.88 -19.13
CA PRO A 128 27.84 12.46 -19.75
C PRO A 128 27.14 13.50 -18.86
N ALA A 129 26.42 14.41 -19.50
CA ALA A 129 25.51 15.33 -18.82
C ALA A 129 24.36 14.56 -18.13
N PRO A 130 23.75 15.10 -17.07
CA PRO A 130 22.56 14.51 -16.46
C PRO A 130 21.42 14.39 -17.48
N ARG A 131 20.78 13.22 -17.53
CA ARG A 131 19.64 12.97 -18.41
C ARG A 131 18.43 13.80 -17.98
N ASP A 132 17.75 14.41 -18.94
CA ASP A 132 16.48 15.10 -18.69
C ASP A 132 15.36 14.05 -18.50
N LYS A 133 14.87 13.92 -17.27
CA LYS A 133 13.80 12.98 -16.88
C LYS A 133 12.50 13.11 -17.69
N TYR A 134 12.27 14.21 -18.40
CA TYR A 134 11.10 14.41 -19.26
C TYR A 134 11.35 14.07 -20.73
N ARG A 135 12.60 13.82 -21.14
CA ARG A 135 13.02 13.65 -22.55
C ARG A 135 13.84 12.38 -22.79
N GLU A 136 14.47 11.84 -21.76
CA GLU A 136 15.42 10.74 -21.84
C GLU A 136 15.10 9.67 -20.81
N GLU A 137 15.11 8.40 -21.23
CA GLU A 137 14.93 7.28 -20.32
C GLU A 137 16.23 6.98 -19.54
N CYS A 138 16.09 6.48 -18.31
CA CYS A 138 17.18 5.95 -17.51
C CYS A 138 17.05 4.42 -17.45
N ASN A 139 18.12 3.67 -17.73
CA ASN A 139 18.11 2.24 -17.48
C ASN A 139 18.12 2.00 -15.97
N MET A 140 17.14 1.24 -15.47
CA MET A 140 16.95 0.90 -14.07
C MET A 140 17.13 -0.62 -13.82
N GLU A 141 17.62 -1.35 -14.82
CA GLU A 141 17.88 -2.79 -14.72
C GLU A 141 18.89 -3.10 -13.60
N VAL A 142 18.61 -4.14 -12.83
CA VAL A 142 19.53 -4.70 -11.83
C VAL A 142 19.67 -6.19 -12.07
N VAL A 143 20.91 -6.64 -12.24
CA VAL A 143 21.25 -8.06 -12.35
C VAL A 143 21.84 -8.53 -11.03
N ILE A 144 21.23 -9.55 -10.43
CA ILE A 144 21.72 -10.18 -9.19
C ILE A 144 22.33 -11.53 -9.55
N GLY A 145 23.64 -11.63 -9.35
CA GLY A 145 24.41 -12.86 -9.49
C GLY A 145 24.98 -13.15 -10.89
N GLU A 146 25.15 -12.12 -11.73
CA GLU A 146 25.56 -12.25 -13.15
C GLU A 146 26.77 -13.17 -13.38
N ASP A 147 27.81 -13.03 -12.55
CA ASP A 147 29.04 -13.83 -12.61
C ASP A 147 29.14 -14.91 -11.51
N THR A 148 28.09 -15.11 -10.71
CA THR A 148 28.13 -15.98 -9.51
C THR A 148 27.14 -17.14 -9.54
N CYS A 149 26.21 -17.20 -10.49
CA CYS A 149 25.28 -18.32 -10.63
C CYS A 149 24.87 -18.58 -12.09
N GLU A 150 24.41 -19.79 -12.39
CA GLU A 150 23.97 -20.19 -13.74
C GLU A 150 22.70 -19.48 -14.22
N LYS A 151 21.91 -18.93 -13.27
CA LYS A 151 20.59 -18.33 -13.52
C LYS A 151 20.44 -17.02 -12.74
N PRO A 152 21.09 -15.92 -13.18
CA PRO A 152 20.97 -14.63 -12.52
C PRO A 152 19.56 -14.04 -12.62
N ILE A 153 19.18 -13.28 -11.60
CA ILE A 153 17.90 -12.54 -11.57
C ILE A 153 18.11 -11.21 -12.29
N ARG A 154 17.31 -10.91 -13.32
CA ARG A 154 17.35 -9.65 -14.09
C ARG A 154 16.07 -8.85 -13.85
N MET A 155 16.10 -7.92 -12.90
CA MET A 155 14.96 -7.06 -12.58
C MET A 155 14.98 -5.80 -13.46
N LYS A 156 13.82 -5.35 -13.93
CA LYS A 156 13.69 -4.11 -14.71
C LYS A 156 13.79 -2.84 -13.84
N TYR A 157 13.52 -2.95 -12.55
CA TYR A 157 13.64 -1.85 -11.57
C TYR A 157 14.27 -2.36 -10.26
N PRO A 158 14.97 -1.50 -9.50
CA PRO A 158 15.71 -1.86 -8.27
C PRO A 158 14.78 -1.99 -7.04
N PHE A 159 13.61 -2.61 -7.19
CA PHE A 159 12.61 -2.73 -6.13
C PHE A 159 12.20 -4.18 -5.91
N MET A 160 11.69 -4.48 -4.72
CA MET A 160 10.99 -5.72 -4.42
C MET A 160 9.86 -5.45 -3.44
N PHE A 161 8.77 -6.21 -3.54
CA PHE A 161 7.78 -6.23 -2.47
C PHE A 161 8.36 -7.01 -1.28
N PRO A 162 8.28 -6.45 -0.05
CA PRO A 162 8.82 -7.12 1.13
C PRO A 162 8.02 -8.37 1.46
N ALA A 163 8.61 -9.22 2.30
CA ALA A 163 8.02 -10.46 2.78
C ALA A 163 6.75 -10.17 3.63
N MET A 164 5.59 -10.60 3.16
CA MET A 164 4.29 -10.35 3.80
C MET A 164 3.39 -11.58 3.70
N SER A 165 3.24 -12.33 4.79
CA SER A 165 2.62 -13.66 4.78
C SER A 165 1.18 -13.67 4.26
N TYR A 166 0.84 -14.71 3.50
CA TYR A 166 -0.56 -15.11 3.35
C TYR A 166 -1.15 -15.43 4.74
N GLY A 167 -2.34 -14.92 5.03
CA GLY A 167 -2.95 -14.92 6.36
C GLY A 167 -2.80 -13.59 7.10
N ALA A 168 -1.67 -12.89 6.95
CA ALA A 168 -1.57 -11.47 7.32
C ALA A 168 -2.13 -10.57 6.19
N LEU A 169 -1.90 -10.98 4.94
CA LEU A 169 -2.58 -10.47 3.75
C LEU A 169 -3.63 -11.47 3.25
N SER A 170 -4.68 -10.95 2.62
CA SER A 170 -5.66 -11.79 1.90
C SER A 170 -5.03 -12.40 0.63
N ARG A 171 -5.71 -13.41 0.06
CA ARG A 171 -5.27 -14.06 -1.17
C ARG A 171 -5.21 -13.05 -2.33
N GLU A 172 -6.22 -12.18 -2.41
CA GLU A 172 -6.38 -11.15 -3.45
C GLU A 172 -5.22 -10.15 -3.39
N ALA A 173 -4.81 -9.75 -2.18
CA ALA A 173 -3.66 -8.89 -1.97
C ALA A 173 -2.33 -9.56 -2.40
N ARG A 174 -2.12 -10.84 -2.07
CA ARG A 174 -0.96 -11.62 -2.55
C ARG A 174 -0.92 -11.68 -4.09
N LEU A 175 -2.04 -12.02 -4.73
CA LEU A 175 -2.13 -12.13 -6.19
C LEU A 175 -1.97 -10.76 -6.88
N ALA A 176 -2.49 -9.68 -6.30
CA ALA A 176 -2.26 -8.33 -6.81
C ALA A 176 -0.77 -7.94 -6.80
N LEU A 177 -0.03 -8.28 -5.73
CA LEU A 177 1.42 -8.07 -5.65
C LEU A 177 2.18 -8.90 -6.69
N ALA A 178 1.79 -10.16 -6.90
CA ALA A 178 2.38 -11.02 -7.93
C ALA A 178 2.17 -10.47 -9.35
N ILE A 179 0.95 -10.05 -9.68
CA ILE A 179 0.62 -9.45 -10.98
C ILE A 179 1.36 -8.11 -11.15
N ALA A 180 1.47 -7.29 -10.09
CA ALA A 180 2.25 -6.06 -10.13
C ALA A 180 3.74 -6.34 -10.36
N ALA A 181 4.29 -7.37 -9.71
CA ALA A 181 5.68 -7.81 -9.89
C ALA A 181 5.95 -8.22 -11.34
N ALA A 182 5.02 -8.96 -11.95
CA ALA A 182 5.11 -9.40 -13.34
C ALA A 182 5.03 -8.25 -14.36
N LYS A 183 4.11 -7.31 -14.15
CA LYS A 183 3.93 -6.12 -15.01
C LYS A 183 5.10 -5.13 -14.95
N THR A 184 5.84 -5.13 -13.85
CA THR A 184 6.94 -4.18 -13.63
C THR A 184 8.32 -4.81 -13.76
N GLY A 185 8.45 -6.14 -13.70
CA GLY A 185 9.73 -6.85 -13.76
C GLY A 185 10.50 -6.79 -12.46
N VAL A 186 9.81 -6.88 -11.32
CA VAL A 186 10.41 -6.87 -9.97
C VAL A 186 10.15 -8.18 -9.23
N ILE A 187 10.64 -8.28 -8.00
CA ILE A 187 10.43 -9.43 -7.10
C ILE A 187 9.16 -9.23 -6.24
N SER A 188 8.32 -10.27 -6.14
CA SER A 188 7.39 -10.49 -5.02
C SER A 188 8.03 -11.45 -4.00
N ASN A 189 7.79 -11.26 -2.70
CA ASN A 189 8.24 -12.19 -1.65
C ASN A 189 7.04 -12.74 -0.86
N THR A 190 6.98 -14.06 -0.68
CA THR A 190 5.83 -14.79 -0.09
C THR A 190 5.50 -14.38 1.35
N GLY A 191 6.50 -13.96 2.12
CA GLY A 191 6.37 -14.00 3.58
C GLY A 191 6.32 -15.43 4.12
N GLU A 192 6.13 -15.54 5.43
CA GLU A 192 6.19 -16.82 6.17
C GLU A 192 4.94 -17.71 6.04
N GLY A 193 3.91 -17.28 5.31
CA GLY A 193 2.57 -17.90 5.32
C GLY A 193 2.35 -19.03 4.30
N GLY A 194 3.41 -19.56 3.71
CA GLY A 194 3.33 -20.41 2.51
C GLY A 194 3.13 -19.61 1.21
N VAL A 195 2.75 -20.31 0.14
CA VAL A 195 2.52 -19.76 -1.22
C VAL A 195 1.05 -19.95 -1.58
N VAL A 196 0.43 -18.93 -2.18
CA VAL A 196 -0.88 -19.07 -2.85
C VAL A 196 -0.66 -19.76 -4.20
N GLU A 197 -1.50 -20.73 -4.56
CA GLU A 197 -1.33 -21.59 -5.76
C GLU A 197 -1.04 -20.81 -7.06
N GLU A 198 -1.72 -19.68 -7.27
CA GLU A 198 -1.57 -18.91 -8.50
C GLU A 198 -0.38 -17.94 -8.49
N GLU A 199 0.20 -17.67 -7.31
CA GLU A 199 1.23 -16.66 -7.13
C GLU A 199 2.50 -16.87 -7.97
N PRO A 200 3.07 -18.09 -8.09
CA PRO A 200 4.32 -18.29 -8.82
C PRO A 200 4.18 -17.97 -10.31
N TYR A 201 3.17 -18.55 -10.97
CA TYR A 201 2.98 -18.33 -12.39
C TYR A 201 2.43 -16.93 -12.68
N TYR A 202 1.65 -16.32 -11.78
CA TYR A 202 1.28 -14.90 -11.89
C TYR A 202 2.51 -13.98 -11.78
N ALA A 203 3.40 -14.20 -10.81
CA ALA A 203 4.63 -13.42 -10.64
C ALA A 203 5.56 -13.52 -11.86
N ASN A 204 5.64 -14.68 -12.51
CA ASN A 204 6.40 -14.84 -13.76
C ASN A 204 5.67 -14.33 -15.01
N GLY A 205 4.41 -13.89 -14.90
CA GLY A 205 3.64 -13.23 -15.95
C GLY A 205 2.64 -14.08 -16.72
N TYR A 206 2.40 -15.32 -16.29
CA TYR A 206 1.54 -16.29 -16.98
C TYR A 206 0.10 -16.30 -16.44
N GLU A 207 -0.86 -16.57 -17.32
CA GLU A 207 -2.28 -16.67 -16.96
C GLU A 207 -2.61 -17.95 -16.16
N ARG A 208 -1.80 -19.01 -16.33
CA ARG A 208 -2.07 -20.37 -15.83
C ARG A 208 -0.79 -21.10 -15.45
N SER A 209 -0.94 -22.12 -14.61
CA SER A 209 0.14 -23.03 -14.16
C SER A 209 0.87 -23.76 -15.30
N ASP A 210 0.24 -23.93 -16.46
CA ASP A 210 0.87 -24.55 -17.64
C ASP A 210 1.90 -23.66 -18.35
N ARG A 211 1.99 -22.37 -17.95
CA ARG A 211 2.91 -21.34 -18.48
C ARG A 211 2.92 -21.21 -20.01
N LYS A 212 1.85 -21.60 -20.71
CA LYS A 212 1.77 -21.50 -22.17
C LYS A 212 1.45 -20.09 -22.67
N ARG A 213 0.76 -19.28 -21.85
CA ARG A 213 0.29 -17.95 -22.22
C ARG A 213 0.77 -16.92 -21.20
N LYS A 214 1.77 -16.15 -21.62
CA LYS A 214 2.25 -14.98 -20.88
C LYS A 214 1.36 -13.77 -21.22
N ILE A 215 0.85 -13.10 -20.19
CA ILE A 215 -0.09 -11.98 -20.28
C ILE A 215 0.40 -10.71 -19.57
N TRP A 216 1.47 -10.84 -18.76
CA TRP A 216 2.14 -9.71 -18.13
C TRP A 216 3.63 -9.74 -18.47
N GLU A 217 4.07 -8.76 -19.25
CA GLU A 217 5.47 -8.52 -19.61
C GLU A 217 6.04 -7.39 -18.73
N PRO A 218 7.34 -7.42 -18.38
CA PRO A 218 8.36 -8.39 -18.82
C PRO A 218 8.31 -9.74 -18.07
N GLY A 219 7.38 -9.91 -17.12
CA GLY A 219 7.43 -11.00 -16.15
C GLY A 219 8.41 -10.66 -15.03
N GLY A 220 8.13 -11.14 -13.82
CA GLY A 220 8.90 -10.88 -12.61
C GLY A 220 9.31 -12.17 -11.93
N TYR A 221 9.65 -12.04 -10.66
CA TYR A 221 10.20 -13.14 -9.86
C TYR A 221 9.40 -13.33 -8.58
N LEU A 222 9.27 -14.58 -8.14
CA LEU A 222 8.77 -14.93 -6.82
C LEU A 222 9.95 -15.42 -5.96
N VAL A 223 10.17 -14.78 -4.82
CA VAL A 223 11.09 -15.25 -3.79
C VAL A 223 10.26 -15.90 -2.68
N VAL A 224 10.50 -17.18 -2.45
CA VAL A 224 9.88 -17.96 -1.38
C VAL A 224 10.69 -17.80 -0.08
N GLN A 225 10.02 -17.54 1.05
CA GLN A 225 10.69 -17.32 2.33
C GLN A 225 10.77 -18.60 3.17
N TRP A 226 11.99 -19.02 3.50
CA TRP A 226 12.23 -19.99 4.57
C TRP A 226 12.34 -19.27 5.92
N SER A 227 11.38 -19.47 6.83
CA SER A 227 11.44 -18.96 8.21
C SER A 227 11.54 -20.07 9.26
N THR A 228 11.63 -19.71 10.54
CA THR A 228 11.70 -20.66 11.67
C THR A 228 10.46 -21.55 11.76
N GLY A 229 9.26 -21.02 11.46
CA GLY A 229 8.00 -21.76 11.50
C GLY A 229 7.80 -22.73 10.35
N ARG A 230 8.49 -22.53 9.21
CA ARG A 230 8.46 -23.39 8.01
C ARG A 230 7.04 -23.69 7.48
N TRP A 231 6.09 -22.78 7.70
CA TRP A 231 4.70 -22.97 7.27
C TRP A 231 4.60 -23.08 5.74
N GLY A 232 3.98 -24.16 5.27
CA GLY A 232 3.85 -24.44 3.83
C GLY A 232 5.14 -24.83 3.11
N VAL A 233 6.28 -25.00 3.82
CA VAL A 233 7.56 -25.37 3.19
C VAL A 233 7.59 -26.88 2.89
N SER A 234 7.56 -27.21 1.60
CA SER A 234 7.73 -28.55 1.04
C SER A 234 8.81 -28.56 -0.07
N ALA A 235 9.08 -29.73 -0.66
CA ALA A 235 9.93 -29.78 -1.85
C ALA A 235 9.29 -29.01 -3.03
N ASP A 236 7.97 -29.12 -3.19
CA ASP A 236 7.22 -28.41 -4.24
C ASP A 236 7.27 -26.90 -4.03
N TYR A 237 7.12 -26.43 -2.79
CA TYR A 237 7.24 -25.02 -2.38
C TYR A 237 8.56 -24.38 -2.82
N LEU A 238 9.67 -25.12 -2.74
CA LEU A 238 10.99 -24.64 -3.15
C LEU A 238 11.19 -24.65 -4.67
N ASN A 239 10.36 -25.39 -5.41
CA ASN A 239 10.42 -25.57 -6.86
C ASN A 239 9.23 -24.92 -7.59
N VAL A 240 8.53 -23.97 -6.97
CA VAL A 240 7.39 -23.27 -7.59
C VAL A 240 7.79 -22.31 -8.73
N GLY A 241 9.07 -21.92 -8.78
CA GLY A 241 9.66 -20.93 -9.70
C GLY A 241 10.16 -21.52 -11.01
#